data_AF-A0A6A5UCN4-F1
#
_entry.id   AF-A0A6A5UCN4-F1
#
_cell.length_a   1.000
_cell.length_b   1.000
_cell.length_c   1.000
_cell.angle_alpha   90.00
_cell.angle_beta   90.00
_cell.angle_gamma   90.00
#
_symmetry.space_group_name_H-M   'P 1'
#
loop_
_entity.id
_entity.type
_entity.pdbx_description
1 polymer ?
#
loop_
_entity_poly.entity_id
_entity_poly.type
_entity_poly.pdbx_seq_one_letter_code
_entity_poly.pdbx_strand_id
1 'polypeptide(L)'
;MTDQVFSETVTYTVTCDRYSKFTELAKDPRFSLNMRPPGDHRTLLQLAVANKATEVIIALLDLGTSTTITEDQGRTPLYQAIRGGLEHEFVLRRLMQGGAATITDRARMSAWHVAARIGNCRVLKLLLEVLDPSATSLPNAKRDLPKATGMHAPCNSGFTPLLNAITAGKSDCAMMLAKASITYSDWKEDW
;
A
#
# COMPACT_ATOMS: atom_id res chain seq x y z
N MET A 1 -8.02 -11.54 31.10
CA MET A 1 -8.02 -12.03 29.71
C MET A 1 -6.64 -12.56 29.40
N THR A 2 -6.50 -13.81 28.94
CA THR A 2 -5.20 -14.38 28.54
C THR A 2 -4.64 -13.65 27.31
N ASP A 3 -3.34 -13.79 27.05
CA ASP A 3 -2.70 -13.10 25.91
C ASP A 3 -3.23 -13.59 24.56
N GLN A 4 -3.60 -14.88 24.47
CA GLN A 4 -4.26 -15.43 23.30
C GLN A 4 -5.63 -14.77 23.07
N VAL A 5 -6.49 -14.74 24.10
CA VAL A 5 -7.81 -14.11 23.99
C VAL A 5 -7.66 -12.61 23.72
N PHE A 6 -6.62 -11.96 24.23
CA PHE A 6 -6.23 -10.60 23.89
C PHE A 6 -5.94 -10.42 22.41
N SER A 7 -5.04 -11.21 21.85
CA SER A 7 -4.73 -11.15 20.43
C SER A 7 -5.96 -11.43 19.55
N GLU A 8 -6.76 -12.43 19.89
CA GLU A 8 -8.00 -12.77 19.16
C GLU A 8 -9.04 -11.64 19.22
N THR A 9 -9.20 -11.01 20.39
CA THR A 9 -10.14 -9.89 20.56
C THR A 9 -9.68 -8.67 19.75
N VAL A 10 -8.39 -8.32 19.81
CA VAL A 10 -7.82 -7.24 18.99
C VAL A 10 -8.08 -7.55 17.51
N THR A 11 -7.76 -8.77 17.07
CA THR A 11 -7.97 -9.21 15.68
C THR A 11 -9.43 -9.05 15.26
N TYR A 12 -10.37 -9.56 16.07
CA TYR A 12 -11.79 -9.46 15.80
C TYR A 12 -12.27 -7.99 15.70
N THR A 13 -11.81 -7.13 16.61
CA THR A 13 -12.17 -5.70 16.56
C THR A 13 -11.64 -5.01 15.31
N VAL A 14 -10.45 -5.41 14.85
CA VAL A 14 -9.84 -4.88 13.63
C VAL A 14 -10.59 -5.37 12.39
N THR A 15 -10.94 -6.65 12.31
CA THR A 15 -11.64 -7.22 11.15
C THR A 15 -13.07 -6.71 11.01
N CYS A 16 -13.73 -6.37 12.12
CA CYS A 16 -15.10 -5.88 12.13
C CYS A 16 -15.22 -4.34 12.18
N ASP A 17 -14.13 -3.61 11.95
CA ASP A 17 -14.07 -2.13 11.99
C ASP A 17 -14.64 -1.51 13.29
N ARG A 18 -14.40 -2.16 14.43
CA ARG A 18 -14.93 -1.74 15.74
C ARG A 18 -14.02 -0.68 16.36
N TYR A 19 -14.01 0.53 15.79
CA TYR A 19 -13.13 1.64 16.19
C TYR A 19 -13.10 1.88 17.72
N SER A 20 -14.26 2.06 18.37
CA SER A 20 -14.30 2.38 19.80
C SER A 20 -13.61 1.30 20.64
N LYS A 21 -13.88 0.02 20.34
CA LYS A 21 -13.28 -1.10 21.07
C LYS A 21 -11.79 -1.25 20.75
N PHE A 22 -11.40 -1.03 19.50
CA PHE A 22 -10.00 -1.03 19.09
C PHE A 22 -9.21 0.04 19.86
N THR A 23 -9.69 1.28 19.96
CA THR A 23 -8.99 2.35 20.68
C THR A 23 -8.86 2.11 22.18
N GLU A 24 -9.78 1.37 22.79
CA GLU A 24 -9.64 0.90 24.18
C GLU A 24 -8.52 -0.13 24.30
N LEU A 25 -8.51 -1.13 23.43
CA LEU A 25 -7.52 -2.22 23.44
C LEU A 25 -6.11 -1.72 23.08
N ALA A 26 -6.00 -0.69 22.22
CA ALA A 26 -4.74 -0.10 21.83
C ALA A 26 -3.99 0.59 23.00
N LYS A 27 -4.69 0.89 24.10
CA LYS A 27 -4.09 1.45 25.33
C LYS A 27 -3.55 0.38 26.28
N ASP A 28 -3.88 -0.90 26.06
CA ASP A 28 -3.39 -2.00 26.88
C ASP A 28 -1.87 -2.18 26.66
N PRO A 29 -1.05 -2.34 27.71
CA PRO A 29 0.39 -2.52 27.58
C PRO A 29 0.83 -3.70 26.71
N ARG A 30 -0.06 -4.69 26.49
CA ARG A 30 0.21 -5.86 25.63
C ARG A 30 0.02 -5.56 24.14
N PHE A 31 -0.60 -4.44 23.80
CA PHE A 31 -0.84 -4.07 22.41
C PHE A 31 0.48 -3.70 21.71
N SER A 32 0.66 -4.20 20.49
CA SER A 32 1.79 -3.87 19.63
C SER A 32 1.31 -3.58 18.22
N LEU A 33 1.78 -2.46 17.65
CA LEU A 33 1.37 -1.99 16.31
C LEU A 33 1.68 -2.99 15.19
N ASN A 34 2.79 -3.72 15.35
CA ASN A 34 3.26 -4.70 14.37
C ASN A 34 2.90 -6.14 14.77
N MET A 35 1.95 -6.30 15.71
CA MET A 35 1.42 -7.60 16.10
C MET A 35 0.90 -8.37 14.89
N ARG A 36 1.16 -9.68 14.90
CA ARG A 36 0.60 -10.66 14.00
C ARG A 36 -0.23 -11.65 14.82
N PRO A 37 -1.52 -11.84 14.51
CA PRO A 37 -2.34 -12.81 15.24
C PRO A 37 -1.78 -14.23 15.11
N PRO A 38 -1.94 -15.10 16.13
CA PRO A 38 -1.52 -16.50 16.04
C PRO A 38 -2.12 -17.19 14.81
N GLY A 39 -1.27 -17.84 14.01
CA GLY A 39 -1.70 -18.53 12.79
C GLY A 39 -1.97 -17.62 11.58
N ASP A 40 -1.77 -16.31 11.68
CA ASP A 40 -1.83 -15.38 10.56
C ASP A 40 -0.51 -14.61 10.41
N HIS A 41 0.03 -14.57 9.20
CA HIS A 41 1.29 -13.88 8.91
C HIS A 41 1.10 -12.39 8.61
N ARG A 42 -0.15 -11.92 8.60
CA ARG A 42 -0.50 -10.52 8.37
C ARG A 42 -0.39 -9.71 9.66
N THR A 43 0.06 -8.47 9.51
CA THR A 43 -0.05 -7.44 10.55
C THR A 43 -1.51 -7.02 10.75
N LEU A 44 -1.80 -6.38 11.88
CA LEU A 44 -3.11 -5.76 12.13
C LEU A 44 -3.53 -4.79 11.00
N LEU A 45 -2.60 -3.99 10.47
CA LEU A 45 -2.89 -3.08 9.35
C LEU A 45 -3.30 -3.84 8.08
N GLN A 46 -2.62 -4.93 7.75
CA GLN A 46 -2.98 -5.78 6.60
C GLN A 46 -4.35 -6.45 6.77
N LEU A 47 -4.69 -6.86 8.00
CA LEU A 47 -6.02 -7.39 8.32
C LEU A 47 -7.11 -6.34 8.18
N ALA A 48 -6.88 -5.14 8.69
CA ALA A 48 -7.79 -4.01 8.56
C ALA A 48 -8.02 -3.68 7.08
N VAL A 49 -6.95 -3.60 6.28
CA VAL A 49 -7.00 -3.38 4.83
C VAL A 49 -7.76 -4.48 4.10
N ALA A 50 -7.49 -5.75 4.41
CA ALA A 50 -8.16 -6.87 3.76
C ALA A 50 -9.68 -6.88 4.02
N ASN A 51 -10.11 -6.35 5.17
CA ASN A 51 -11.52 -6.23 5.56
C ASN A 51 -12.13 -4.85 5.26
N LYS A 52 -11.37 -3.93 4.63
CA LYS A 52 -11.79 -2.55 4.34
C LYS A 52 -12.25 -1.77 5.59
N ALA A 53 -11.70 -2.12 6.75
CA ALA A 53 -12.01 -1.51 8.04
C ALA A 53 -11.39 -0.11 8.14
N THR A 54 -12.05 0.88 7.54
CA THR A 54 -11.45 2.18 7.22
C THR A 54 -11.10 2.96 8.48
N GLU A 55 -12.00 2.98 9.47
CA GLU A 55 -11.79 3.72 10.72
C GLU A 55 -10.61 3.12 11.51
N VAL A 56 -10.52 1.79 11.56
CA VAL A 56 -9.40 1.11 12.20
C VAL A 56 -8.10 1.29 11.42
N ILE A 57 -8.12 1.29 10.08
CA ILE A 57 -6.93 1.57 9.26
C ILE A 57 -6.39 2.96 9.60
N ILE A 58 -7.24 3.98 9.65
CA ILE A 58 -6.85 5.35 9.98
C ILE A 58 -6.24 5.38 11.40
N ALA A 59 -6.90 4.76 12.38
CA ALA A 59 -6.40 4.70 13.75
C ALA A 59 -5.01 4.04 13.84
N LEU A 60 -4.78 2.93 13.15
CA LEU A 60 -3.48 2.26 13.10
C LEU A 60 -2.40 3.15 12.46
N LEU A 61 -2.73 3.83 11.37
CA LEU A 61 -1.80 4.74 10.68
C LEU A 61 -1.46 5.97 11.53
N ASP A 62 -2.40 6.48 12.31
CA ASP A 62 -2.20 7.62 13.21
C ASP A 62 -1.38 7.27 14.44
N LEU A 63 -1.45 6.00 14.89
CA LEU A 63 -0.53 5.45 15.90
C LEU A 63 0.89 5.21 15.35
N GLY A 64 1.13 5.40 14.05
CA GLY A 64 2.45 5.28 13.43
C GLY A 64 2.80 3.86 12.98
N THR A 65 1.81 3.00 12.70
CA THR A 65 2.09 1.67 12.11
C THR A 65 2.87 1.82 10.79
N SER A 66 3.88 0.96 10.62
CA SER A 66 4.66 0.94 9.38
C SER A 66 3.85 0.41 8.20
N THR A 67 3.84 1.16 7.09
CA THR A 67 3.16 0.79 5.83
C THR A 67 3.98 -0.16 4.95
N THR A 68 5.22 -0.46 5.34
CA THR A 68 6.18 -1.22 4.53
C THR A 68 6.31 -2.69 4.94
N ILE A 69 5.72 -3.09 6.08
CA ILE A 69 5.81 -4.47 6.56
C ILE A 69 5.02 -5.39 5.64
N THR A 70 5.65 -6.48 5.21
CA THR A 70 5.05 -7.45 4.30
C THR A 70 4.60 -8.72 5.00
N GLU A 71 3.57 -9.37 4.45
CA GLU A 71 3.27 -10.77 4.78
C GLU A 71 4.19 -11.72 4.01
N ASP A 72 4.02 -13.02 4.17
CA ASP A 72 4.93 -14.04 3.64
C ASP A 72 5.15 -13.98 2.13
N GLN A 73 4.15 -13.59 1.33
CA GLN A 73 4.31 -13.41 -0.11
C GLN A 73 5.03 -12.10 -0.49
N GLY A 74 5.49 -11.32 0.48
CA GLY A 74 6.18 -10.04 0.26
C GLY A 74 5.22 -8.90 -0.08
N ARG A 75 3.92 -9.03 0.18
CA ARG A 75 2.94 -7.98 -0.18
C ARG A 75 2.78 -6.97 0.95
N THR A 76 2.84 -5.70 0.61
CA THR A 76 2.57 -4.58 1.52
C THR A 76 1.06 -4.40 1.77
N PRO A 77 0.67 -3.70 2.85
CA PRO A 77 -0.69 -3.18 3.02
C PRO A 77 -1.23 -2.49 1.76
N LEU A 78 -0.44 -1.62 1.11
CA LEU A 78 -0.84 -0.93 -0.11
C LEU A 78 -1.14 -1.91 -1.26
N TYR A 79 -0.29 -2.93 -1.47
CA TYR A 79 -0.55 -3.95 -2.47
C TYR A 79 -1.90 -4.64 -2.22
N GLN A 80 -2.18 -5.02 -0.97
CA GLN A 80 -3.44 -5.67 -0.60
C GLN A 80 -4.64 -4.74 -0.77
N ALA A 81 -4.51 -3.46 -0.42
CA ALA A 81 -5.56 -2.45 -0.61
C ALA A 81 -5.96 -2.34 -2.09
N ILE A 82 -4.97 -2.24 -2.98
CA ILE A 82 -5.22 -2.12 -4.43
C ILE A 82 -5.84 -3.40 -4.97
N ARG A 83 -5.29 -4.57 -4.59
CA ARG A 83 -5.82 -5.87 -5.04
C ARG A 83 -7.22 -6.15 -4.52
N GLY A 84 -7.55 -5.71 -3.30
CA GLY A 84 -8.86 -5.86 -2.67
C GLY A 84 -9.88 -4.81 -3.11
N GLY A 85 -9.50 -3.85 -3.95
CA GLY A 85 -10.38 -2.77 -4.40
C GLY A 85 -10.81 -1.85 -3.25
N LEU A 86 -9.85 -1.44 -2.42
CA LEU A 86 -10.07 -0.37 -1.44
C LEU A 86 -10.05 0.97 -2.19
N GLU A 87 -11.14 1.72 -2.11
CA GLU A 87 -11.34 2.95 -2.90
C GLU A 87 -11.13 4.23 -2.06
N HIS A 88 -10.94 4.10 -0.75
CA HIS A 88 -10.83 5.23 0.16
C HIS A 88 -9.52 6.01 -0.08
N GLU A 89 -9.61 7.14 -0.78
CA GLU A 89 -8.45 7.92 -1.25
C GLU A 89 -7.51 8.33 -0.12
N PHE A 90 -8.04 8.84 1.01
CA PHE A 90 -7.21 9.23 2.15
C PHE A 90 -6.35 8.07 2.69
N VAL A 91 -6.97 6.90 2.89
CA VAL A 91 -6.27 5.68 3.32
C VAL A 91 -5.22 5.28 2.28
N LEU A 92 -5.57 5.26 0.99
CA LEU A 92 -4.61 4.93 -0.07
C LEU A 92 -3.40 5.86 -0.06
N ARG A 93 -3.60 7.18 0.03
CA ARG A 93 -2.52 8.15 0.11
C ARG A 93 -1.64 7.92 1.33
N ARG A 94 -2.22 7.66 2.49
CA ARG A 94 -1.46 7.36 3.72
C ARG A 94 -0.66 6.07 3.57
N LEU A 95 -1.23 5.03 2.95
CA LEU A 95 -0.54 3.77 2.67
C LEU A 95 0.57 3.92 1.61
N MET A 96 0.49 4.90 0.71
CA MET A 96 1.54 5.20 -0.28
C MET A 96 2.77 5.90 0.31
N GLN A 97 2.66 6.46 1.52
CA GLN A 97 3.78 7.11 2.21
C GLN A 97 4.87 6.09 2.57
N GLY A 98 6.11 6.59 2.72
CA GLY A 98 7.24 5.76 3.19
C GLY A 98 7.75 4.72 2.18
N GLY A 99 7.45 4.88 0.89
CA GLY A 99 7.99 4.00 -0.16
C GLY A 99 7.25 2.67 -0.32
N ALA A 100 6.08 2.47 0.31
CA ALA A 100 5.32 1.23 0.18
C ALA A 100 4.92 0.89 -1.27
N ALA A 101 4.87 1.89 -2.16
CA ALA A 101 4.56 1.73 -3.58
C ALA A 101 5.68 1.03 -4.39
N THR A 102 6.93 1.09 -3.93
CA THR A 102 8.09 0.49 -4.64
C THR A 102 8.44 -0.90 -4.13
N ILE A 103 7.93 -1.30 -2.97
CA ILE A 103 8.13 -2.65 -2.43
C ILE A 103 7.41 -3.66 -3.30
N THR A 104 8.10 -4.77 -3.59
CA THR A 104 7.59 -5.82 -4.47
C THR A 104 7.33 -7.12 -3.73
N ASP A 105 6.33 -7.86 -4.19
CA ASP A 105 6.09 -9.24 -3.76
C ASP A 105 7.16 -10.22 -4.31
N ARG A 106 7.04 -11.51 -3.99
CA ARG A 106 7.96 -12.57 -4.48
C ARG A 106 8.04 -12.68 -6.01
N ALA A 107 7.03 -12.19 -6.74
CA ALA A 107 7.01 -12.15 -8.20
C ALA A 107 7.61 -10.85 -8.76
N ARG A 108 8.23 -10.03 -7.92
CA ARG A 108 8.68 -8.67 -8.22
C ARG A 108 7.55 -7.73 -8.66
N MET A 109 6.30 -7.99 -8.24
CA MET A 109 5.18 -7.09 -8.51
C MET A 109 5.03 -6.07 -7.39
N SER A 110 5.10 -4.79 -7.75
CA SER A 110 4.82 -3.64 -6.88
C SER A 110 3.35 -3.21 -6.95
N ALA A 111 3.00 -2.18 -6.15
CA ALA A 111 1.69 -1.50 -6.22
C ALA A 111 1.34 -1.02 -7.65
N TRP A 112 2.34 -0.56 -8.40
CA TRP A 112 2.20 -0.14 -9.80
C TRP A 112 1.73 -1.28 -10.71
N HIS A 113 2.34 -2.45 -10.58
CA HIS A 113 2.02 -3.61 -11.40
C HIS A 113 0.58 -4.07 -11.17
N VAL A 114 0.15 -4.16 -9.91
CA VAL A 114 -1.20 -4.61 -9.57
C VAL A 114 -2.25 -3.57 -9.97
N ALA A 115 -2.00 -2.27 -9.77
CA ALA A 115 -2.91 -1.21 -10.21
C ALA A 115 -3.08 -1.21 -11.74
N ALA A 116 -1.98 -1.34 -12.49
CA ALA A 116 -1.97 -1.38 -13.94
C ALA A 116 -2.71 -2.62 -14.50
N ARG A 117 -2.42 -3.80 -13.94
CA ARG A 117 -3.06 -5.07 -14.35
C ARG A 117 -4.56 -5.09 -14.07
N ILE A 118 -5.00 -4.52 -12.94
CA ILE A 118 -6.43 -4.41 -12.61
C ILE A 118 -7.10 -3.34 -13.49
N GLY A 119 -6.36 -2.32 -13.92
CA GLY A 119 -6.90 -1.17 -14.64
C GLY A 119 -7.43 -0.08 -13.71
N ASN A 120 -6.86 0.05 -12.51
CA ASN A 120 -7.28 1.08 -11.57
C ASN A 120 -6.54 2.40 -11.84
N CYS A 121 -7.04 3.16 -12.82
CA CYS A 121 -6.37 4.39 -13.25
C CYS A 121 -6.46 5.50 -12.19
N ARG A 122 -7.45 5.44 -11.28
CA ARG A 122 -7.51 6.32 -10.10
C ARG A 122 -6.30 6.10 -9.20
N VAL A 123 -6.01 4.85 -8.83
CA VAL A 123 -4.84 4.51 -8.01
C VAL A 123 -3.54 4.87 -8.73
N LEU A 124 -3.42 4.61 -10.04
CA LEU A 124 -2.25 5.02 -10.80
C LEU A 124 -2.04 6.54 -10.77
N LYS A 125 -3.11 7.32 -10.89
CA LYS A 125 -3.04 8.78 -10.74
C LYS A 125 -2.55 9.19 -9.36
N LEU A 126 -3.07 8.60 -8.28
CA LEU A 126 -2.60 8.85 -6.92
C LEU A 126 -1.12 8.50 -6.74
N LEU A 127 -0.68 7.36 -7.29
CA LEU A 127 0.71 6.94 -7.27
C LEU A 127 1.63 7.93 -8.01
N LEU A 128 1.19 8.47 -9.15
CA LEU A 128 1.91 9.49 -9.91
C LEU A 128 2.00 10.81 -9.14
N GLU A 129 0.92 11.24 -8.47
CA GLU A 129 0.93 12.45 -7.65
C GLU A 129 1.88 12.35 -6.46
N VAL A 130 2.02 11.16 -5.85
CA VAL A 130 2.97 10.93 -4.75
C VAL A 130 4.43 10.93 -5.24
N LEU A 131 4.67 10.58 -6.51
CA LEU A 131 6.00 10.68 -7.14
C LEU A 131 6.41 12.12 -7.47
N ASP A 132 5.44 13.03 -7.64
CA ASP A 132 5.70 14.43 -7.92
C ASP A 132 5.58 15.27 -6.63
N PRO A 133 6.69 15.49 -5.89
CA PRO A 133 6.67 16.31 -4.69
C PRO A 133 6.31 17.79 -4.96
N SER A 134 6.33 18.25 -6.22
CA SER A 134 5.88 19.61 -6.58
C SER A 134 4.35 19.72 -6.70
N ALA A 135 3.65 18.60 -6.91
CA ALA A 135 2.19 18.53 -6.98
C ALA A 135 1.53 18.31 -5.61
N THR A 136 2.30 17.99 -4.56
CA THR A 136 1.78 17.70 -3.23
C THR A 136 2.17 18.77 -2.21
N SER A 137 1.20 19.50 -1.67
CA SER A 137 1.39 20.48 -0.58
C SER A 137 1.62 19.80 0.79
N LEU A 138 2.36 18.69 0.83
CA LEU A 138 2.58 17.92 2.05
C LEU A 138 3.87 18.39 2.75
N PRO A 139 3.80 18.92 3.98
CA PRO A 139 4.89 19.69 4.59
C PRO A 139 6.11 18.88 5.07
N ASN A 140 6.23 17.58 4.73
CA ASN A 140 7.28 16.72 5.29
C ASN A 140 7.72 15.55 4.39
N ALA A 141 7.59 15.67 3.06
CA ALA A 141 8.15 14.66 2.16
C ALA A 141 9.69 14.68 2.25
N LYS A 142 10.27 13.74 3.00
CA LYS A 142 11.72 13.49 3.01
C LYS A 142 12.18 13.30 1.55
N ARG A 143 13.27 13.99 1.19
CA ARG A 143 13.86 14.05 -0.16
C ARG A 143 14.35 12.69 -0.72
N ASP A 144 14.27 11.62 0.08
CA ASP A 144 14.61 10.25 -0.32
C ASP A 144 13.40 9.49 -0.88
N LEU A 145 12.59 10.12 -1.73
CA LEU A 145 11.62 9.37 -2.53
C LEU A 145 12.41 8.41 -3.42
N PRO A 146 12.14 7.09 -3.38
CA PRO A 146 12.83 6.15 -4.25
C PRO A 146 12.61 6.61 -5.69
N LYS A 147 13.71 6.99 -6.36
CA LYS A 147 13.77 7.35 -7.80
C LYS A 147 12.81 6.44 -8.56
N ALA A 148 12.11 6.97 -9.56
CA ALA A 148 10.98 6.44 -10.37
C ALA A 148 10.95 4.94 -10.81
N THR A 149 11.89 4.12 -10.35
CA THR A 149 12.06 2.67 -10.53
C THR A 149 10.76 1.87 -10.43
N GLY A 150 9.80 2.20 -9.56
CA GLY A 150 8.57 1.41 -9.40
C GLY A 150 7.68 1.35 -10.66
N MET A 151 7.67 2.43 -11.46
CA MET A 151 6.83 2.55 -12.67
C MET A 151 7.43 1.82 -13.88
N HIS A 152 8.76 1.69 -13.93
CA HIS A 152 9.50 1.07 -15.03
C HIS A 152 10.13 -0.29 -14.70
N ALA A 153 10.19 -0.67 -13.43
CA ALA A 153 10.77 -1.95 -13.02
C ALA A 153 9.95 -3.11 -13.60
N PRO A 154 10.60 -4.10 -14.23
CA PRO A 154 9.95 -5.32 -14.65
C PRO A 154 9.71 -6.27 -13.47
N CYS A 155 8.60 -6.99 -13.50
CA CYS A 155 8.39 -8.17 -12.65
C CYS A 155 9.19 -9.38 -13.16
N ASN A 156 9.08 -10.53 -12.48
CA ASN A 156 9.83 -11.75 -12.86
C ASN A 156 9.54 -12.26 -14.27
N SER A 157 8.38 -11.95 -14.85
CA SER A 157 8.05 -12.29 -16.25
C SER A 157 8.57 -11.27 -17.27
N GLY A 158 9.35 -10.28 -16.83
CA GLY A 158 9.87 -9.20 -17.68
C GLY A 158 8.86 -8.08 -17.95
N PHE A 159 7.65 -8.15 -17.41
CA PHE A 159 6.60 -7.16 -17.67
C PHE A 159 6.69 -5.98 -16.71
N THR A 160 6.78 -4.79 -17.29
CA THR A 160 6.62 -3.53 -16.57
C THR A 160 5.13 -3.29 -16.24
N PRO A 161 4.80 -2.36 -15.33
CA PRO A 161 3.42 -1.93 -15.11
C PRO A 161 2.70 -1.56 -16.41
N LEU A 162 3.35 -0.83 -17.32
CA LEU A 162 2.78 -0.49 -18.63
C LEU A 162 2.44 -1.74 -19.45
N LEU A 163 3.38 -2.70 -19.56
CA LEU A 163 3.15 -3.96 -20.28
C LEU A 163 2.03 -4.79 -19.64
N ASN A 164 1.91 -4.77 -18.31
CA ASN A 164 0.79 -5.42 -17.62
C ASN A 164 -0.56 -4.76 -17.93
N ALA A 165 -0.63 -3.43 -18.06
CA ALA A 165 -1.87 -2.76 -18.49
C ALA A 165 -2.23 -3.13 -19.94
N ILE A 166 -1.24 -3.14 -20.85
CA ILE A 166 -1.46 -3.49 -22.26
C ILE A 166 -1.93 -4.94 -22.40
N THR A 167 -1.23 -5.89 -21.80
CA THR A 167 -1.56 -7.32 -21.88
C THR A 167 -2.90 -7.65 -21.21
N ALA A 168 -3.30 -6.88 -20.19
CA ALA A 168 -4.62 -6.99 -19.56
C ALA A 168 -5.74 -6.21 -20.29
N GLY A 169 -5.46 -5.57 -21.43
CA GLY A 169 -6.43 -4.80 -22.21
C GLY A 169 -6.91 -3.50 -21.54
N LYS A 170 -6.11 -2.92 -20.64
CA LYS A 170 -6.44 -1.71 -19.88
C LYS A 170 -5.91 -0.47 -20.59
N SER A 171 -6.55 -0.09 -21.70
CA SER A 171 -6.13 1.01 -22.58
C SER A 171 -5.90 2.33 -21.85
N ASP A 172 -6.82 2.75 -20.97
CA ASP A 172 -6.73 4.05 -20.30
C ASP A 172 -5.54 4.12 -19.35
N CYS A 173 -5.31 3.04 -18.61
CA CYS A 173 -4.19 2.93 -17.70
C CYS A 173 -2.86 2.77 -18.44
N ALA A 174 -2.85 2.05 -19.57
CA ALA A 174 -1.69 1.98 -20.45
C ALA A 174 -1.34 3.37 -21.01
N MET A 175 -2.33 4.14 -21.47
CA MET A 175 -2.13 5.50 -21.96
C MET A 175 -1.63 6.43 -20.85
N MET A 176 -2.17 6.32 -19.63
CA MET A 176 -1.71 7.09 -18.47
C MET A 176 -0.24 6.80 -18.15
N LEU A 177 0.15 5.53 -18.11
CA LEU A 177 1.52 5.11 -17.83
C LEU A 177 2.48 5.46 -18.97
N ALA A 178 2.04 5.39 -20.22
CA ALA A 178 2.83 5.80 -21.38
C ALA A 178 3.11 7.30 -21.36
N LYS A 179 2.08 8.13 -21.10
CA LYS A 179 2.22 9.57 -20.92
C LYS A 179 3.17 9.89 -19.77
N ALA A 180 2.98 9.25 -18.62
CA ALA A 180 3.86 9.41 -17.46
C ALA A 180 5.32 9.03 -17.79
N SER A 181 5.54 7.97 -18.56
CA SER A 181 6.89 7.56 -18.95
C SER A 181 7.62 8.59 -19.81
N ILE A 182 6.89 9.38 -20.60
CA ILE A 182 7.44 10.49 -21.40
C ILE A 182 7.66 11.72 -20.51
N THR A 183 6.73 12.04 -19.60
CA THR A 183 6.90 13.22 -18.72
C THR A 183 8.03 13.06 -17.71
N TYR A 184 8.31 11.83 -17.28
CA TYR A 184 9.38 11.52 -16.31
C TYR A 184 10.62 10.90 -16.99
N SER A 185 10.76 10.99 -18.31
CA SER A 185 11.94 10.48 -19.03
C SER A 185 13.21 11.27 -18.75
N ASP A 186 13.07 12.52 -18.30
CA ASP A 186 14.18 13.45 -18.03
C ASP A 186 14.86 13.21 -16.66
N TRP A 187 14.48 12.16 -15.94
CA TRP A 187 15.13 11.78 -14.67
C TRP A 187 16.35 10.84 -14.88
N LYS A 188 16.79 10.68 -16.12
CA LYS A 188 18.15 10.25 -16.49
C LYS A 188 19.08 11.44 -16.29
N GLU A 189 20.28 11.36 -15.74
CA GLU A 189 21.25 10.29 -15.54
C GLU A 189 22.26 10.91 -14.56
N ASP A 190 22.45 10.37 -13.37
CA ASP A 190 23.67 10.59 -12.58
C ASP A 190 23.96 9.25 -11.90
N TRP A 191 24.94 8.56 -12.48
CA TRP A 191 25.54 7.32 -12.00
C TRP A 191 26.45 7.57 -10.80
#